data_AF-A0AAV2SV54-F1
#
_entry.id   AF-A0AAV2SV54-F1
#
_cell.length_a   1.000
_cell.length_b   1.000
_cell.length_c   1.000
_cell.angle_alpha   90.00
_cell.angle_beta   90.00
_cell.angle_gamma   90.00
#
_symmetry.space_group_name_H-M   'P 1'
#
loop_
_entity.id
_entity.type
_entity.pdbx_description
1 polymer ?
#
loop_
_entity_poly.entity_id
_entity_poly.type
_entity_poly.pdbx_seq_one_letter_code
_entity_poly.pdbx_strand_id
1 'polypeptide(L)'
;DDVNRYQLQALNLNMKQVERYLKTYTKQGNDFSEQYWSKIEEIKISLQKSGVTLRERKHLYNEFLNIAKVMCDERWAKFSVGEMVIGILLLLITIIFIILLTSVKLENHEDEKDLSKQFIVFMVICNILLLLFSFVSMFAMGCVTLILELVMIVWCRKYFNFHTKTMAPENIISGSLICLLFLGSFSNSFTVVEDQIVCAILLSLALVRFIFILYNKQKKNFKVNKLSFGTSEIVSLFAFIMVLVCIKASSSYWKCREEQSWCTPSNVHTPMPGLPQDLRNWRYLTSCLMLVILAWAPRRWLMKCGNMNGPRVSILSYEYGVPVMCLLILAYWALQAVPPMRLAFIPHYLIIIPLVIYCLTFILGIILLLFPLMIYEVPRADKDRFGMVSSDNPFAVIPHIAQSVTQKFHSGPPKEKGKESTSIPIVYGLATAVSAPLLVVMMTVLIAVILLCGDGLLPSLVLLGVSAIGCLTLQVVTTWMPQKDQDVECVILQSNFSSICIWFVLSLHGFYSLGHQATFPTLHWAAAFVGFDGNWGTNVIPAVLVGLNTFSSQILFGLALPLLVLAPPALGVIYPKICG
;
A
#
# COMPACT_ATOMS: atom_id res chain seq x y z
N ASP A 1 54.38 -28.24 -2.86
CA ASP A 1 54.45 -27.18 -3.89
C ASP A 1 53.14 -26.88 -4.62
N ASP A 2 52.32 -27.87 -4.94
CA ASP A 2 51.07 -27.63 -5.69
C ASP A 2 50.04 -26.76 -4.94
N VAL A 3 49.90 -26.93 -3.61
CA VAL A 3 49.00 -26.08 -2.78
C VAL A 3 49.37 -24.60 -2.87
N ASN A 4 50.67 -24.29 -2.86
CA ASN A 4 51.15 -22.90 -2.97
C ASN A 4 50.89 -22.33 -4.37
N ARG A 5 50.95 -23.16 -5.42
CA ARG A 5 50.61 -22.74 -6.79
C ARG A 5 49.12 -22.44 -6.94
N TYR A 6 48.23 -23.28 -6.39
CA TYR A 6 46.78 -23.02 -6.41
C TYR A 6 46.39 -21.77 -5.62
N GLN A 7 47.00 -21.54 -4.45
CA GLN A 7 46.79 -20.30 -3.70
C GLN A 7 47.23 -19.06 -4.49
N LEU A 8 48.37 -19.14 -5.18
CA LEU A 8 48.86 -18.04 -6.02
C LEU A 8 47.92 -17.77 -7.20
N GLN A 9 47.38 -18.83 -7.80
CA GLN A 9 46.42 -18.73 -8.90
C GLN A 9 45.10 -18.11 -8.44
N ALA A 10 44.60 -18.49 -7.26
CA ALA A 10 43.42 -17.87 -6.65
C ALA A 10 43.65 -16.38 -6.36
N LEU A 11 44.81 -16.01 -5.79
CA LEU A 11 45.17 -14.61 -5.55
C LEU A 11 45.25 -13.79 -6.85
N ASN A 12 45.80 -14.37 -7.91
CA ASN A 12 45.85 -13.74 -9.23
C ASN A 12 44.44 -13.51 -9.81
N LEU A 13 43.52 -14.47 -9.64
CA LEU A 13 42.12 -14.31 -10.07
C LEU A 13 41.42 -13.20 -9.26
N ASN A 14 41.60 -13.19 -7.94
CA ASN A 14 41.04 -12.15 -7.07
C ASN A 14 41.58 -10.76 -7.42
N MET A 15 42.89 -10.63 -7.62
CA MET A 15 43.51 -9.39 -8.05
C MET A 15 42.91 -8.89 -9.37
N LYS A 16 42.74 -9.77 -10.37
CA LYS A 16 42.11 -9.41 -11.66
C LYS A 16 40.66 -8.98 -11.50
N GLN A 17 39.91 -9.63 -10.61
CA GLN A 17 38.52 -9.27 -10.33
C GLN A 17 38.44 -7.88 -9.68
N VAL A 18 39.27 -7.62 -8.67
CA VAL A 18 39.36 -6.32 -8.00
C VAL A 18 39.85 -5.24 -8.96
N GLU A 19 40.85 -5.52 -9.80
CA GLU A 19 41.31 -4.58 -10.83
C GLU A 19 40.18 -4.22 -11.81
N ARG A 20 39.40 -5.21 -12.24
CA ARG A 20 38.22 -4.97 -13.10
C ARG A 20 37.21 -4.09 -12.38
N TYR A 21 36.94 -4.35 -11.11
CA TYR A 21 36.05 -3.51 -10.29
C TYR A 21 36.56 -2.07 -10.24
N LEU A 22 37.82 -1.86 -9.84
CA LEU A 22 38.46 -0.54 -9.72
C LEU A 22 38.40 0.24 -11.03
N LYS A 23 38.74 -0.39 -12.16
CA LYS A 23 38.68 0.23 -13.50
C LYS A 23 37.25 0.55 -13.95
N THR A 24 36.29 -0.29 -13.61
CA THR A 24 34.89 -0.06 -13.97
C THR A 24 34.32 1.08 -13.13
N TYR A 25 34.68 1.13 -11.85
CA TYR A 25 34.28 2.18 -10.92
C TYR A 25 34.82 3.55 -11.35
N THR A 26 36.11 3.65 -11.73
CA THR A 26 36.67 4.91 -12.26
C THR A 26 36.05 5.34 -13.58
N LYS A 27 35.75 4.40 -14.49
CA LYS A 27 35.05 4.70 -15.75
C LYS A 27 33.65 5.31 -15.56
N GLN A 28 33.00 5.03 -14.42
CA GLN A 28 31.70 5.62 -14.08
C GLN A 28 31.80 7.03 -13.49
N GLY A 29 32.99 7.65 -13.49
CA GLY A 29 33.21 9.00 -12.98
C GLY A 29 33.52 9.06 -11.48
N ASN A 30 33.84 7.92 -10.85
CA ASN A 30 34.22 7.89 -9.45
C ASN A 30 35.75 7.94 -9.28
N ASP A 31 36.23 9.06 -8.76
CA ASP A 31 37.68 9.21 -8.52
C ASP A 31 38.16 8.47 -7.27
N PHE A 32 39.24 7.71 -7.43
CA PHE A 32 40.10 7.25 -6.34
C PHE A 32 41.24 8.25 -6.11
N SER A 33 41.87 8.20 -4.94
CA SER A 33 43.06 9.02 -4.68
C SER A 33 44.21 8.60 -5.61
N GLU A 34 44.80 9.59 -6.30
CA GLU A 34 45.93 9.37 -7.21
C GLU A 34 47.11 8.68 -6.51
N GLN A 35 47.30 8.92 -5.21
CA GLN A 35 48.39 8.33 -4.43
C GLN A 35 48.25 6.81 -4.26
N TYR A 36 47.05 6.29 -4.06
CA TYR A 36 46.85 4.83 -3.95
C TYR A 36 46.80 4.18 -5.33
N TRP A 37 46.27 4.90 -6.31
CA TRP A 37 46.23 4.43 -7.70
C TRP A 37 47.64 4.24 -8.27
N SER A 38 48.55 5.19 -8.04
CA SER A 38 49.95 5.08 -8.45
C SER A 38 50.66 3.90 -7.79
N LYS A 39 50.47 3.69 -6.47
CA LYS A 39 51.01 2.52 -5.75
C LYS A 39 50.52 1.19 -6.32
N ILE A 40 49.24 1.11 -6.67
CA ILE A 40 48.67 -0.09 -7.30
C ILE A 40 49.31 -0.35 -8.67
N GLU A 41 49.52 0.69 -9.47
CA GLU A 41 50.19 0.59 -10.77
C GLU A 41 51.66 0.17 -10.62
N GLU A 42 52.38 0.67 -9.60
CA GLU A 42 53.76 0.27 -9.27
C GLU A 42 53.87 -1.22 -8.88
N ILE A 43 52.95 -1.71 -8.05
CA ILE A 43 52.89 -3.13 -7.67
C ILE A 43 52.64 -3.99 -8.92
N LYS A 44 51.79 -3.53 -9.83
CA LYS A 44 51.49 -4.22 -11.08
C LYS A 44 52.70 -4.29 -12.02
N ILE A 45 53.47 -3.20 -12.13
CA ILE A 45 54.74 -3.19 -12.87
C ILE A 45 55.73 -4.18 -12.22
N SER A 46 55.77 -4.22 -10.88
CA SER A 46 56.65 -5.13 -10.14
C SER A 46 56.27 -6.60 -10.31
N LEU A 47 54.97 -6.91 -10.43
CA LEU A 47 54.46 -8.25 -10.73
C LEU A 47 54.81 -8.74 -12.16
N GLN A 48 55.09 -7.83 -13.09
CA GLN A 48 55.47 -8.14 -14.48
C GLN A 48 56.97 -8.37 -14.66
N LYS A 49 57.83 -8.02 -13.69
CA LYS A 49 59.28 -8.21 -13.78
C LYS A 49 59.64 -9.70 -13.78
N SER A 50 60.52 -10.10 -14.70
CA SER A 50 61.12 -11.44 -14.75
C SER A 50 62.14 -11.62 -13.61
N GLY A 51 61.94 -12.63 -12.75
CA GLY A 51 62.85 -12.94 -11.63
C GLY A 51 62.21 -12.94 -10.23
N VAL A 52 60.93 -12.58 -10.11
CA VAL A 52 60.23 -12.53 -8.82
C VAL A 52 59.96 -13.94 -8.26
N THR A 53 60.37 -14.19 -7.02
CA THR A 53 60.15 -15.47 -6.34
C THR A 53 58.67 -15.71 -6.04
N LEU A 54 58.29 -16.97 -5.80
CA LEU A 54 56.89 -17.32 -5.49
C LEU A 54 56.37 -16.61 -4.22
N ARG A 55 57.26 -16.39 -3.24
CA ARG A 55 56.95 -15.73 -1.96
C ARG A 55 56.74 -14.22 -2.14
N GLU A 56 57.59 -13.57 -2.93
CA GLU A 56 57.44 -12.15 -3.28
C GLU A 56 56.16 -11.91 -4.09
N ARG A 57 55.83 -12.80 -5.04
CA ARG A 57 54.59 -12.69 -5.81
C ARG A 57 53.35 -12.76 -4.91
N LYS A 58 53.36 -13.65 -3.91
CA LYS A 58 52.29 -13.74 -2.90
C LYS A 58 52.18 -12.47 -2.07
N HIS A 59 53.31 -11.89 -1.65
CA HIS A 59 53.34 -10.62 -0.93
C HIS A 59 52.72 -9.49 -1.75
N LEU A 60 53.16 -9.33 -3.01
CA LEU A 60 52.65 -8.30 -3.92
C LEU A 60 51.15 -8.42 -4.18
N TYR A 61 50.61 -9.64 -4.32
CA TYR A 61 49.15 -9.83 -4.45
C TYR A 61 48.39 -9.40 -3.19
N ASN A 62 48.87 -9.77 -2.00
CA ASN A 62 48.24 -9.36 -0.75
C ASN A 62 48.33 -7.84 -0.53
N GLU A 63 49.47 -7.24 -0.89
CA GLU A 63 49.68 -5.81 -0.80
C GLU A 63 48.76 -5.04 -1.76
N PHE A 64 48.62 -5.52 -3.01
CA PHE A 64 47.64 -4.98 -3.95
C PHE A 64 46.23 -5.01 -3.36
N LEU A 65 45.80 -6.15 -2.81
CA LEU A 65 44.46 -6.31 -2.26
C LEU A 65 44.23 -5.43 -1.01
N ASN A 66 45.25 -5.28 -0.17
CA ASN A 66 45.18 -4.40 1.00
C ASN A 66 45.08 -2.92 0.60
N ILE A 67 45.88 -2.47 -0.37
CA ILE A 67 45.81 -1.09 -0.86
C ILE A 67 44.47 -0.84 -1.56
N ALA A 68 44.04 -1.77 -2.41
CA ALA A 68 42.73 -1.68 -3.06
C ALA A 68 41.60 -1.62 -2.02
N LYS A 69 41.68 -2.40 -0.93
CA LYS A 69 40.73 -2.33 0.18
C LYS A 69 40.72 -0.94 0.82
N VAL A 70 41.88 -0.42 1.24
CA VAL A 70 41.98 0.92 1.85
C VAL A 70 41.43 2.00 0.91
N MET A 71 41.77 1.91 -0.37
CA MET A 71 41.31 2.84 -1.39
C MET A 71 39.78 2.78 -1.59
N CYS A 72 39.17 1.60 -1.46
CA CYS A 72 37.72 1.44 -1.46
C CYS A 72 37.08 1.91 -0.15
N ASP A 73 37.69 1.64 1.00
CA ASP A 73 37.19 2.03 2.33
C ASP A 73 37.13 3.56 2.45
N GLU A 74 38.15 4.28 1.96
CA GLU A 74 38.17 5.75 1.93
C GLU A 74 37.07 6.37 1.06
N ARG A 75 36.58 5.64 0.05
CA ARG A 75 35.59 6.11 -0.92
C ARG A 75 34.25 5.39 -0.82
N TRP A 76 34.04 4.60 0.24
CA TRP A 76 32.86 3.74 0.43
C TRP A 76 31.54 4.53 0.39
N ALA A 77 31.54 5.81 0.79
CA ALA A 77 30.41 6.71 0.62
C ALA A 77 30.88 8.13 0.26
N LYS A 78 30.55 8.61 -0.95
CA LYS A 78 30.68 10.03 -1.30
C LYS A 78 29.36 10.72 -0.97
N PHE A 79 29.37 11.52 0.10
CA PHE A 79 28.24 12.39 0.41
C PHE A 79 28.42 13.72 -0.32
N SER A 80 27.52 14.03 -1.25
CA SER A 80 27.44 15.36 -1.83
C SER A 80 26.71 16.27 -0.84
N VAL A 81 27.47 17.14 -0.15
CA VAL A 81 26.91 18.08 0.83
C VAL A 81 25.83 18.95 0.20
N GLY A 82 26.01 19.39 -1.05
CA GLY A 82 25.02 20.17 -1.77
C GLY A 82 23.70 19.42 -1.98
N GLU A 83 23.76 18.15 -2.40
CA GLU A 83 22.55 17.33 -2.59
C GLU A 83 21.85 17.03 -1.25
N MET A 84 22.62 16.78 -0.19
CA MET A 84 22.06 16.58 1.15
C MET A 84 21.35 17.84 1.66
N VAL A 85 21.94 19.01 1.49
CA VAL A 85 21.34 20.29 1.91
C VAL A 85 20.04 20.55 1.14
N ILE A 86 20.04 20.35 -0.19
CA ILE A 86 18.82 20.49 -0.99
C ILE A 86 17.76 19.49 -0.54
N GLY A 87 18.12 18.23 -0.31
CA GLY A 87 17.17 17.22 0.17
C GLY A 87 16.54 17.58 1.52
N ILE A 88 17.32 18.11 2.45
CA ILE A 88 16.82 18.58 3.76
C ILE A 88 15.90 19.80 3.57
N LEU A 89 16.30 20.78 2.76
CA LEU A 89 15.49 21.96 2.49
C LEU A 89 14.16 21.60 1.82
N LEU A 90 14.20 20.69 0.84
CA LEU A 90 13.02 20.15 0.19
C LEU A 90 12.10 19.54 1.25
N LEU A 91 12.60 18.63 2.07
CA LEU A 91 11.81 17.98 3.13
C LEU A 91 11.16 18.99 4.08
N LEU A 92 11.90 20.02 4.51
CA LEU A 92 11.37 21.07 5.39
C LEU A 92 10.26 21.89 4.69
N ILE A 93 10.48 22.28 3.43
CA ILE A 93 9.51 23.06 2.65
C ILE A 93 8.26 22.22 2.35
N THR A 94 8.41 20.94 2.01
CA THR A 94 7.28 20.03 1.83
C THR A 94 6.48 19.88 3.13
N ILE A 95 7.13 19.75 4.30
CA ILE A 95 6.43 19.72 5.59
C ILE A 95 5.63 21.01 5.83
N ILE A 96 6.26 22.17 5.60
CA ILE A 96 5.58 23.47 5.72
C ILE A 96 4.39 23.53 4.76
N PHE A 97 4.56 23.10 3.51
CA PHE A 97 3.50 23.07 2.51
C PHE A 97 2.34 22.17 2.94
N ILE A 98 2.60 20.98 3.49
CA ILE A 98 1.56 20.09 4.02
C ILE A 98 0.81 20.75 5.18
N ILE A 99 1.52 21.37 6.13
CA ILE A 99 0.89 22.08 7.25
C ILE A 99 0.00 23.22 6.74
N LEU A 100 0.48 23.98 5.76
CA LEU A 100 -0.28 25.06 5.12
C LEU A 100 -1.51 24.55 4.38
N LEU A 101 -1.40 23.42 3.67
CA LEU A 101 -2.56 22.77 3.03
C LEU A 101 -3.62 22.36 4.04
N THR A 102 -3.22 21.88 5.23
CA THR A 102 -4.18 21.54 6.30
C THR A 102 -4.83 22.75 6.96
N SER A 103 -4.27 23.96 6.80
CA SER A 103 -4.83 25.22 7.32
C SER A 103 -5.65 26.00 6.28
N VAL A 104 -5.85 25.43 5.08
CA VAL A 104 -6.69 26.03 4.05
C VAL A 104 -8.16 26.02 4.51
N LYS A 105 -8.79 27.20 4.47
CA LYS A 105 -10.25 27.31 4.63
C LYS A 105 -10.85 27.66 3.28
N LEU A 106 -11.59 26.73 2.69
CA LEU A 106 -12.36 26.96 1.48
C LEU A 106 -13.73 27.47 1.92
N GLU A 107 -13.95 28.79 1.84
CA GLU A 107 -15.23 29.40 2.23
C GLU A 107 -16.28 29.27 1.13
N ASN A 108 -15.86 29.18 -0.14
CA ASN A 108 -16.75 29.00 -1.30
C ASN A 108 -16.37 27.77 -2.13
N HIS A 109 -17.37 27.13 -2.75
CA HIS A 109 -17.16 26.03 -3.71
C HIS A 109 -16.36 26.45 -4.96
N GLU A 110 -16.39 27.74 -5.33
CA GLU A 110 -15.57 28.26 -6.42
C GLU A 110 -14.07 28.26 -6.07
N ASP A 111 -13.72 28.65 -4.84
CA ASP A 111 -12.35 28.63 -4.34
C ASP A 111 -11.79 27.19 -4.26
N GLU A 112 -12.64 26.21 -3.92
CA GLU A 112 -12.28 24.78 -3.91
C GLU A 112 -11.96 24.27 -5.32
N LYS A 113 -12.81 24.61 -6.29
CA LYS A 113 -12.65 24.21 -7.68
C LYS A 113 -11.42 24.87 -8.32
N ASP A 114 -11.13 26.11 -7.95
CA ASP A 114 -9.97 26.82 -8.47
C ASP A 114 -8.67 26.32 -7.83
N LEU A 115 -8.64 26.07 -6.52
CA LEU A 115 -7.49 25.48 -5.84
C LEU A 115 -7.18 24.08 -6.38
N SER A 116 -8.19 23.23 -6.56
CA SER A 116 -8.01 21.87 -7.09
C SER A 116 -7.50 21.85 -8.53
N LYS A 117 -8.03 22.72 -9.41
CA LYS A 117 -7.49 22.89 -10.78
C LYS A 117 -6.05 23.37 -10.76
N GLN A 118 -5.73 24.37 -9.94
CA GLN A 118 -4.37 24.90 -9.80
C GLN A 118 -3.40 23.82 -9.31
N PHE A 119 -3.83 23.00 -8.35
CA PHE A 119 -3.04 21.88 -7.84
C PHE A 119 -2.78 20.81 -8.91
N ILE A 120 -3.79 20.47 -9.73
CA ILE A 120 -3.63 19.50 -10.84
C ILE A 120 -2.63 20.06 -11.87
N VAL A 121 -2.80 21.31 -12.29
CA VAL A 121 -1.88 21.96 -13.25
C VAL A 121 -0.46 21.98 -12.70
N PHE A 122 -0.29 22.32 -11.42
CA PHE A 122 1.01 22.28 -10.75
C PHE A 122 1.62 20.89 -10.75
N MET A 123 0.85 19.85 -10.39
CA MET A 123 1.33 18.47 -10.40
C MET A 123 1.77 18.04 -11.80
N VAL A 124 1.02 18.40 -12.86
CA VAL A 124 1.40 18.10 -14.25
C VAL A 124 2.69 18.80 -14.63
N ILE A 125 2.82 20.11 -14.34
CA ILE A 125 4.03 20.88 -14.61
C ILE A 125 5.23 20.30 -13.88
N CYS A 126 5.08 19.98 -12.59
CA CYS A 126 6.13 19.36 -11.78
C CYS A 126 6.57 18.02 -12.38
N ASN A 127 5.64 17.14 -12.75
CA ASN A 127 5.98 15.84 -13.33
C ASN A 127 6.67 15.98 -14.70
N ILE A 128 6.24 16.93 -15.55
CA ILE A 128 6.90 17.19 -16.84
C ILE A 128 8.32 17.73 -16.61
N LEU A 129 8.50 18.70 -15.71
CA LEU A 129 9.81 19.24 -15.39
C LEU A 129 10.71 18.17 -14.76
N LEU A 130 10.18 17.35 -13.86
CA LEU A 130 10.92 16.23 -13.26
C LEU A 130 11.38 15.23 -14.32
N LEU A 131 10.52 14.91 -15.29
CA LEU A 131 10.86 14.04 -16.42
C LEU A 131 12.00 14.64 -17.27
N LEU A 132 11.91 15.93 -17.60
CA LEU A 132 12.91 16.63 -18.42
C LEU A 132 14.27 16.77 -17.69
N PHE A 133 14.25 17.07 -16.39
CA PHE A 133 15.46 17.28 -15.59
C PHE A 133 16.06 15.99 -15.00
N SER A 134 15.32 14.87 -15.02
CA SER A 134 15.83 13.56 -14.55
C SER A 134 17.08 13.08 -15.29
N PHE A 135 17.32 13.61 -16.50
CA PHE A 135 18.47 13.29 -17.32
C PHE A 135 19.66 14.26 -17.11
N VAL A 136 19.53 15.30 -16.28
CA VAL A 136 20.56 16.35 -16.11
C VAL A 136 21.39 16.13 -14.84
N SER A 137 20.79 16.24 -13.65
CA SER A 137 21.44 15.92 -12.36
C SER A 137 20.42 15.86 -11.22
N MET A 138 20.70 15.05 -10.20
CA MET A 138 19.88 14.95 -8.97
C MET A 138 19.79 16.30 -8.23
N PHE A 139 20.91 17.03 -8.19
CA PHE A 139 20.99 18.37 -7.62
C PHE A 139 20.05 19.36 -8.33
N ALA A 140 20.08 19.40 -9.67
CA ALA A 140 19.21 20.30 -10.45
C ALA A 140 17.73 19.94 -10.25
N MET A 141 17.39 18.65 -10.23
CA MET A 141 16.05 18.17 -9.93
C MET A 141 15.55 18.71 -8.59
N GLY A 142 16.35 18.56 -7.52
CA GLY A 142 15.99 19.04 -6.19
C GLY A 142 15.82 20.57 -6.11
N CYS A 143 16.67 21.35 -6.79
CA CYS A 143 16.50 22.81 -6.90
C CYS A 143 15.18 23.18 -7.59
N VAL A 144 14.88 22.54 -8.72
CA VAL A 144 13.66 22.81 -9.51
C VAL A 144 12.42 22.48 -8.68
N THR A 145 12.38 21.32 -8.03
CA THR A 145 11.24 20.94 -7.18
C THR A 145 11.07 21.90 -6.00
N LEU A 146 12.16 22.32 -5.36
CA LEU A 146 12.12 23.28 -4.26
C LEU A 146 11.58 24.65 -4.71
N ILE A 147 12.02 25.16 -5.86
CA ILE A 147 11.51 26.41 -6.41
C ILE A 147 10.01 26.29 -6.73
N LEU A 148 9.60 25.17 -7.32
CA LEU A 148 8.19 24.91 -7.66
C LEU A 148 7.30 24.86 -6.41
N GLU A 149 7.72 24.18 -5.35
CA GLU A 149 6.99 24.16 -4.07
C GLU A 149 6.88 25.57 -3.45
N LEU A 150 7.96 26.36 -3.46
CA LEU A 150 7.93 27.74 -2.97
C LEU A 150 6.98 28.61 -3.78
N VAL A 151 7.00 28.49 -5.11
CA VAL A 151 6.07 29.21 -5.99
C VAL A 151 4.62 28.85 -5.64
N MET A 152 4.32 27.58 -5.37
CA MET A 152 2.98 27.17 -4.95
C MET A 152 2.58 27.69 -3.58
N ILE A 153 3.47 27.68 -2.59
CA ILE A 153 3.19 28.27 -1.28
C ILE A 153 2.83 29.75 -1.45
N VAL A 154 3.60 30.49 -2.24
CA VAL A 154 3.33 31.91 -2.51
C VAL A 154 2.03 32.11 -3.27
N TRP A 155 1.75 31.27 -4.26
CA TRP A 155 0.52 31.32 -5.05
C TRP A 155 -0.73 31.04 -4.19
N CYS A 156 -0.67 30.02 -3.34
CA CYS A 156 -1.77 29.60 -2.47
C CYS A 156 -1.93 30.46 -1.20
N ARG A 157 -1.07 31.47 -0.98
CA ARG A 157 -1.05 32.26 0.25
C ARG A 157 -2.39 32.86 0.67
N LYS A 158 -3.24 33.21 -0.32
CA LYS A 158 -4.56 33.82 -0.09
C LYS A 158 -5.52 32.85 0.62
N TYR A 159 -5.32 31.55 0.47
CA TYR A 159 -6.20 30.52 1.00
C TYR A 159 -5.78 30.02 2.40
N PHE A 160 -4.57 30.35 2.85
CA PHE A 160 -4.08 29.92 4.15
C PHE A 160 -4.70 30.76 5.27
N ASN A 161 -5.34 30.08 6.24
CA ASN A 161 -5.85 30.71 7.43
C ASN A 161 -5.24 30.07 8.68
N PHE A 162 -4.39 30.80 9.38
CA PHE A 162 -3.78 30.34 10.62
C PHE A 162 -4.75 30.49 11.79
N HIS A 163 -5.79 29.66 11.81
CA HIS A 163 -6.60 29.49 13.00
C HIS A 163 -6.05 28.35 13.83
N THR A 164 -5.58 28.66 15.04
CA THR A 164 -5.12 27.68 16.01
C THR A 164 -6.33 26.97 16.62
N LYS A 165 -6.85 25.93 15.92
CA LYS A 165 -7.78 25.01 16.57
C LYS A 165 -7.06 24.31 17.71
N THR A 166 -7.62 24.37 18.91
CA THR A 166 -7.15 23.59 20.05
C THR A 166 -7.24 22.11 19.70
N MET A 167 -6.10 21.42 19.73
CA MET A 167 -6.03 20.01 19.38
C MET A 167 -6.74 19.18 20.46
N ALA A 168 -7.60 18.25 20.04
CA ALA A 168 -8.19 17.28 20.95
C ALA A 168 -7.08 16.48 21.67
N PRO A 169 -7.26 16.12 22.95
CA PRO A 169 -6.24 15.40 23.72
C PRO A 169 -5.83 14.07 23.08
N GLU A 170 -6.77 13.39 22.41
CA GLU A 170 -6.52 12.19 21.62
C GLU A 170 -5.50 12.43 20.47
N ASN A 171 -5.61 13.56 19.78
CA ASN A 171 -4.72 13.93 18.69
C ASN A 171 -3.33 14.27 19.21
N ILE A 172 -3.24 14.90 20.38
CA ILE A 172 -1.96 15.18 21.04
C ILE A 172 -1.26 13.87 21.38
N ILE A 173 -1.94 12.93 22.04
CA ILE A 173 -1.37 11.62 22.39
C ILE A 173 -0.94 10.87 21.13
N SER A 174 -1.79 10.82 20.10
CA SER A 174 -1.48 10.16 18.83
C SER A 174 -0.26 10.80 18.15
N GLY A 175 -0.21 12.13 18.11
CA GLY A 175 0.93 12.88 17.58
C GLY A 175 2.22 12.64 18.35
N SER A 176 2.17 12.58 19.68
CA SER A 176 3.32 12.26 20.53
C SER A 176 3.85 10.85 20.23
N LEU A 177 2.98 9.85 20.07
CA LEU A 177 3.39 8.48 19.71
C LEU A 177 4.08 8.42 18.34
N ILE A 178 3.56 9.15 17.35
CA ILE A 178 4.20 9.28 16.03
C ILE A 178 5.54 10.02 16.12
N CYS A 179 5.64 11.10 16.89
CA CYS A 179 6.90 11.78 17.12
C CYS A 179 7.94 10.86 17.77
N LEU A 180 7.54 10.02 18.74
CA LEU A 180 8.42 9.03 19.34
C LEU A 180 8.91 7.99 18.33
N LEU A 181 8.06 7.55 17.40
CA LEU A 181 8.46 6.66 16.31
C LEU A 181 9.57 7.30 15.45
N PHE A 182 9.40 8.57 15.07
CA PHE A 182 10.40 9.29 14.28
C PHE A 182 11.70 9.54 15.05
N LEU A 183 11.60 9.96 16.32
CA LEU A 183 12.78 10.12 17.18
C LEU A 183 13.51 8.79 17.40
N GLY A 184 12.77 7.68 17.41
CA GLY A 184 13.32 6.34 17.45
C GLY A 184 14.29 6.05 16.31
N SER A 185 14.06 6.60 15.12
CA SER A 185 14.92 6.38 13.94
C SER A 185 16.37 6.88 14.12
N PHE A 186 16.64 7.74 15.12
CA PHE A 186 17.99 8.16 15.50
C PHE A 186 18.72 7.18 16.42
N SER A 187 18.06 6.12 16.88
CA SER A 187 18.62 5.10 17.76
C SER A 187 19.03 3.84 16.98
N ASN A 188 20.27 3.40 17.15
CA ASN A 188 20.74 2.14 16.57
C ASN A 188 19.98 0.92 17.12
N SER A 189 19.48 0.98 18.36
CA SER A 189 18.69 -0.12 18.92
C SER A 189 17.30 -0.20 18.27
N PHE A 190 16.72 0.95 17.91
CA PHE A 190 15.42 1.00 17.23
C PHE A 190 15.49 0.31 15.87
N THR A 191 16.55 0.50 15.09
CA THR A 191 16.68 -0.13 13.77
C THR A 191 16.67 -1.66 13.85
N VAL A 192 17.15 -2.25 14.96
CA VAL A 192 17.16 -3.71 15.17
C VAL A 192 15.78 -4.27 15.49
N VAL A 193 14.93 -3.53 16.23
CA VAL A 193 13.59 -3.98 16.69
C VAL A 193 12.44 -3.13 16.15
N GLU A 194 12.65 -2.54 14.98
CA GLU A 194 11.73 -1.58 14.37
C GLU A 194 10.33 -2.18 14.13
N ASP A 195 10.27 -3.43 13.69
CA ASP A 195 9.06 -4.23 13.48
C ASP A 195 8.20 -4.32 14.76
N GLN A 196 8.86 -4.56 15.89
CA GLN A 196 8.20 -4.70 17.20
C GLN A 196 7.68 -3.35 17.71
N ILE A 197 8.46 -2.28 17.51
CA ILE A 197 8.09 -0.93 17.97
C ILE A 197 6.93 -0.38 17.14
N VAL A 198 6.96 -0.56 15.82
CA VAL A 198 5.84 -0.19 14.93
C VAL A 198 4.57 -0.93 15.33
N CYS A 199 4.66 -2.24 15.60
CA CYS A 199 3.53 -3.03 16.11
C CYS A 199 3.01 -2.50 17.47
N ALA A 200 3.90 -2.21 18.42
CA ALA A 200 3.52 -1.71 19.73
C ALA A 200 2.84 -0.34 19.66
N ILE A 201 3.36 0.58 18.84
CA ILE A 201 2.77 1.90 18.62
C ILE A 201 1.40 1.78 17.95
N LEU A 202 1.24 0.91 16.96
CA LEU A 202 -0.04 0.67 16.29
C LEU A 202 -1.11 0.18 17.27
N LEU A 203 -0.77 -0.79 18.12
CA LEU A 203 -1.68 -1.30 19.16
C LEU A 203 -2.00 -0.24 20.21
N SER A 204 -1.03 0.61 20.55
CA SER A 204 -1.21 1.71 21.49
C SER A 204 -2.16 2.76 20.91
N LEU A 205 -2.02 3.12 19.64
CA LEU A 205 -2.94 4.03 18.94
C LEU A 205 -4.36 3.46 18.87
N ALA A 206 -4.51 2.18 18.54
CA ALA A 206 -5.83 1.52 18.52
C ALA A 206 -6.47 1.49 19.92
N LEU A 207 -5.67 1.24 20.97
CA LEU A 207 -6.13 1.26 22.36
C LEU A 207 -6.54 2.66 22.79
N VAL A 208 -5.74 3.69 22.48
CA VAL A 208 -6.07 5.10 22.75
C VAL A 208 -7.42 5.44 22.12
N ARG A 209 -7.61 5.10 20.84
CA ARG A 209 -8.87 5.31 20.12
C ARG A 209 -10.05 4.65 20.82
N PHE A 210 -9.89 3.38 21.22
CA PHE A 210 -10.91 2.63 21.94
C PHE A 210 -11.25 3.25 23.32
N ILE A 211 -10.25 3.69 24.07
CA ILE A 211 -10.45 4.35 25.37
C ILE A 211 -11.22 5.67 25.18
N PHE A 212 -10.89 6.47 24.16
CA PHE A 212 -11.59 7.73 23.89
C PHE A 212 -13.06 7.52 23.48
N ILE A 213 -13.37 6.43 22.76
CA ILE A 213 -14.75 6.00 22.46
C ILE A 213 -15.53 5.77 23.77
N LEU A 214 -14.95 5.04 24.73
CA LEU A 214 -15.58 4.77 26.02
C LEU A 214 -15.72 6.05 26.87
N TYR A 215 -14.67 6.88 26.93
CA TYR A 215 -14.64 8.12 27.70
C TYR A 215 -15.72 9.11 27.22
N ASN A 216 -15.82 9.33 25.91
CA ASN A 216 -16.79 10.26 25.33
C ASN A 216 -18.24 9.82 25.61
N LYS A 217 -18.50 8.51 25.61
CA LYS A 217 -19.82 7.98 25.98
C LYS A 217 -20.09 8.09 27.48
N GLN A 218 -19.13 7.79 28.35
CA GLN A 218 -19.31 7.92 29.80
C GLN A 218 -19.63 9.37 30.19
N LYS A 219 -18.96 10.35 29.57
CA LYS A 219 -19.27 11.78 29.74
C LYS A 219 -20.71 12.15 29.37
N LYS A 220 -21.33 11.42 28.43
CA LYS A 220 -22.76 11.54 28.07
C LYS A 220 -23.66 10.85 29.10
N ASN A 221 -23.34 9.61 29.49
CA ASN A 221 -24.14 8.83 30.44
C ASN A 221 -24.06 9.38 31.88
N PHE A 222 -23.03 10.12 32.29
CA PHE A 222 -23.07 10.85 33.56
C PHE A 222 -24.23 11.86 33.64
N LYS A 223 -24.80 12.28 32.49
CA LYS A 223 -26.01 13.12 32.45
C LYS A 223 -27.31 12.31 32.48
N VAL A 224 -27.26 11.00 32.26
CA VAL A 224 -28.43 10.11 32.15
C VAL A 224 -28.11 8.84 32.94
N ASN A 225 -28.64 8.71 34.17
CA ASN A 225 -28.34 7.67 35.19
C ASN A 225 -28.52 6.18 34.79
N LYS A 226 -28.12 5.75 33.60
CA LYS A 226 -28.11 4.35 33.16
C LYS A 226 -26.81 4.04 32.39
N LEU A 227 -26.01 3.16 32.97
CA LEU A 227 -24.88 2.53 32.30
C LEU A 227 -25.42 1.34 31.49
N SER A 228 -25.67 1.54 30.19
CA SER A 228 -25.99 0.44 29.28
C SER A 228 -24.98 0.38 28.13
N PHE A 229 -24.54 -0.83 27.80
CA PHE A 229 -23.78 -1.10 26.58
C PHE A 229 -24.77 -1.09 25.41
N GLY A 230 -24.64 -0.09 24.56
CA GLY A 230 -25.31 -0.01 23.27
C GLY A 230 -24.53 -0.76 22.19
N THR A 231 -25.15 -0.89 21.03
CA THR A 231 -24.62 -1.59 19.86
C THR A 231 -23.24 -1.06 19.43
N SER A 232 -23.01 0.26 19.55
CA SER A 232 -21.75 0.93 19.19
C SER A 232 -20.54 0.46 20.00
N GLU A 233 -20.69 0.17 21.30
CA GLU A 233 -19.55 -0.29 22.12
C GLU A 233 -19.22 -1.75 21.89
N ILE A 234 -20.25 -2.57 21.66
CA ILE A 234 -20.03 -3.99 21.34
C ILE A 234 -19.30 -4.08 20.00
N VAL A 235 -19.70 -3.27 19.01
CA VAL A 235 -19.03 -3.18 17.72
C VAL A 235 -17.62 -2.64 17.86
N SER A 236 -17.39 -1.58 18.65
CA SER A 236 -16.04 -1.04 18.84
C SER A 236 -15.12 -1.97 19.63
N LEU A 237 -15.63 -2.70 20.62
CA LEU A 237 -14.89 -3.72 21.36
C LEU A 237 -14.50 -4.88 20.45
N PHE A 238 -15.44 -5.37 19.65
CA PHE A 238 -15.17 -6.42 18.67
C PHE A 238 -14.14 -5.98 17.63
N ALA A 239 -14.26 -4.75 17.12
CA ALA A 239 -13.29 -4.15 16.21
C ALA A 239 -11.89 -4.05 16.83
N PHE A 240 -11.80 -3.59 18.08
CA PHE A 240 -10.53 -3.49 18.80
C PHE A 240 -9.88 -4.86 19.02
N ILE A 241 -10.64 -5.85 19.47
CA ILE A 241 -10.15 -7.24 19.62
C ILE A 241 -9.70 -7.81 18.27
N MET A 242 -10.47 -7.58 17.21
CA MET A 242 -10.11 -8.00 15.86
C MET A 242 -8.77 -7.39 15.42
N VAL A 243 -8.58 -6.08 15.61
CA VAL A 243 -7.32 -5.38 15.30
C VAL A 243 -6.16 -5.96 16.11
N LEU A 244 -6.34 -6.16 17.42
CA LEU A 244 -5.32 -6.77 18.29
C LEU A 244 -4.88 -8.15 17.81
N VAL A 245 -5.85 -9.04 17.58
CA VAL A 245 -5.59 -10.43 17.19
C VAL A 245 -4.91 -10.47 15.82
N CYS A 246 -5.40 -9.69 14.84
CA CYS A 246 -4.84 -9.72 13.49
C CYS A 246 -3.42 -9.15 13.43
N ILE A 247 -3.15 -8.04 14.12
CA ILE A 247 -1.80 -7.45 14.18
C ILE A 247 -0.84 -8.42 14.87
N LYS A 248 -1.22 -9.01 16.00
CA LYS A 248 -0.35 -10.00 16.67
C LYS A 248 -0.15 -11.25 15.85
N ALA A 249 -1.19 -11.79 15.20
CA ALA A 249 -1.06 -12.94 14.30
C ALA A 249 -0.13 -12.65 13.11
N SER A 250 -0.16 -11.41 12.59
CA SER A 250 0.70 -11.03 11.47
C SER A 250 2.21 -11.01 11.81
N SER A 251 2.58 -10.97 13.10
CA SER A 251 3.99 -11.06 13.53
C SER A 251 4.65 -12.40 13.19
N SER A 252 3.86 -13.46 13.00
CA SER A 252 4.36 -14.78 12.56
C SER A 252 4.95 -14.78 11.14
N TYR A 253 4.70 -13.70 10.37
CA TYR A 253 5.19 -13.52 9.01
C TYR A 253 6.42 -12.61 8.94
N TRP A 254 6.88 -12.08 10.08
CA TRP A 254 8.09 -11.27 10.12
C TRP A 254 9.31 -12.10 9.76
N LYS A 255 10.26 -11.44 9.10
CA LYS A 255 11.56 -12.01 8.80
C LYS A 255 12.52 -11.60 9.93
N CYS A 256 13.29 -12.55 10.44
CA CYS A 256 14.31 -12.29 11.44
C CYS A 256 15.49 -11.53 10.83
N ARG A 257 15.97 -10.50 11.53
CA ARG A 257 17.22 -9.83 11.14
C ARG A 257 18.43 -10.61 11.66
N GLU A 258 19.59 -10.40 11.05
CA GLU A 258 20.84 -11.08 11.45
C GLU A 258 21.29 -10.68 12.86
N GLU A 259 20.96 -9.46 13.30
CA GLU A 259 21.26 -8.95 14.64
C GLU A 259 20.32 -9.53 15.73
N GLN A 260 19.20 -10.14 15.33
CA GLN A 260 18.19 -10.70 16.25
C GLN A 260 18.46 -12.19 16.53
N SER A 261 19.42 -12.49 17.38
CA SER A 261 19.81 -13.87 17.72
C SER A 261 18.69 -14.71 18.37
N TRP A 262 17.70 -14.06 18.98
CA TRP A 262 16.54 -14.68 19.61
C TRP A 262 15.37 -14.96 18.64
N CYS A 263 15.45 -14.51 17.39
CA CYS A 263 14.38 -14.65 16.42
C CYS A 263 14.51 -15.98 15.65
N THR A 264 13.40 -16.72 15.53
CA THR A 264 13.37 -17.98 14.77
C THR A 264 12.79 -17.74 13.37
N PRO A 265 13.51 -18.08 12.29
CA PRO A 265 13.06 -17.79 10.94
C PRO A 265 11.81 -18.62 10.60
N SER A 266 10.79 -17.95 10.06
CA SER A 266 9.56 -18.60 9.63
C SER A 266 9.73 -19.32 8.30
N ASN A 267 9.15 -20.53 8.18
CA ASN A 267 9.14 -21.31 6.94
C ASN A 267 8.28 -20.68 5.83
N VAL A 268 7.50 -19.63 6.15
CA VAL A 268 6.65 -18.92 5.19
C VAL A 268 7.44 -18.27 4.06
N HIS A 269 8.69 -17.86 4.32
CA HIS A 269 9.56 -17.23 3.32
C HIS A 269 10.31 -18.23 2.43
N THR A 270 10.22 -19.54 2.74
CA THR A 270 10.89 -20.57 1.94
C THR A 270 10.10 -20.86 0.65
N PRO A 271 10.77 -21.07 -0.50
CA PRO A 271 10.10 -21.45 -1.74
C PRO A 271 9.38 -22.79 -1.64
N MET A 272 8.27 -22.94 -2.37
CA MET A 272 7.40 -24.11 -2.28
C MET A 272 8.09 -25.47 -2.53
N PRO A 273 9.05 -25.61 -3.46
CA PRO A 273 9.82 -26.85 -3.64
C PRO A 273 10.72 -27.23 -2.46
N GLY A 274 11.14 -26.25 -1.64
CA GLY A 274 12.01 -26.47 -0.48
C GLY A 274 11.29 -26.94 0.77
N LEU A 275 9.96 -26.96 0.75
CA LEU A 275 9.14 -27.36 1.90
C LEU A 275 8.88 -28.87 1.94
N PRO A 276 8.77 -29.47 3.14
CA PRO A 276 8.21 -30.80 3.32
C PRO A 276 6.83 -30.92 2.67
N GLN A 277 6.49 -32.10 2.13
CA GLN A 277 5.27 -32.31 1.35
C GLN A 277 3.99 -31.94 2.11
N ASP A 278 3.89 -32.27 3.39
CA ASP A 278 2.70 -31.96 4.20
C ASP A 278 2.52 -30.45 4.37
N LEU A 279 3.60 -29.75 4.71
CA LEU A 279 3.58 -28.30 4.93
C LEU A 279 3.32 -27.54 3.63
N ARG A 280 3.86 -28.05 2.51
CA ARG A 280 3.58 -27.54 1.16
C ARG A 280 2.09 -27.64 0.81
N ASN A 281 1.46 -28.79 1.06
CA ASN A 281 0.04 -29.00 0.78
C ASN A 281 -0.83 -28.10 1.66
N TRP A 282 -0.51 -28.00 2.95
CA TRP A 282 -1.20 -27.10 3.86
C TRP A 282 -1.12 -25.64 3.43
N ARG A 283 0.08 -25.17 3.06
CA ARG A 283 0.30 -23.81 2.56
C ARG A 283 -0.49 -23.55 1.28
N TYR A 284 -0.44 -24.46 0.31
CA TYR A 284 -1.21 -24.30 -0.92
C TYR A 284 -2.73 -24.24 -0.66
N LEU A 285 -3.26 -25.12 0.21
CA LEU A 285 -4.68 -25.14 0.56
C LEU A 285 -5.12 -23.88 1.31
N THR A 286 -4.33 -23.41 2.27
CA THR A 286 -4.65 -22.17 3.00
C THR A 286 -4.59 -20.96 2.07
N SER A 287 -3.58 -20.86 1.20
CA SER A 287 -3.50 -19.78 0.22
C SER A 287 -4.66 -19.83 -0.79
N CYS A 288 -5.10 -21.02 -1.20
CA CYS A 288 -6.29 -21.18 -2.03
C CYS A 288 -7.55 -20.67 -1.33
N LEU A 289 -7.79 -21.09 -0.09
CA LEU A 289 -8.94 -20.63 0.70
C LEU A 289 -8.93 -19.12 0.88
N MET A 290 -7.77 -18.55 1.24
CA MET A 290 -7.60 -17.12 1.46
C MET A 290 -7.84 -16.31 0.18
N LEU A 291 -7.38 -16.80 -0.98
CA LEU A 291 -7.58 -16.11 -2.25
C LEU A 291 -9.05 -16.09 -2.65
N VAL A 292 -9.77 -17.20 -2.43
CA VAL A 292 -11.21 -17.28 -2.67
C VAL A 292 -11.98 -16.33 -1.75
N ILE A 293 -11.65 -16.28 -0.46
CA ILE A 293 -12.27 -15.34 0.48
C ILE A 293 -12.03 -13.89 0.04
N LEU A 294 -10.80 -13.56 -0.34
CA LEU A 294 -10.41 -12.23 -0.76
C LEU A 294 -11.11 -11.79 -2.06
N ALA A 295 -11.36 -12.70 -3.00
CA ALA A 295 -12.15 -12.40 -4.19
C ALA A 295 -13.67 -12.34 -3.90
N TRP A 296 -14.18 -13.20 -3.02
CA TRP A 296 -15.61 -13.36 -2.76
C TRP A 296 -16.18 -12.28 -1.84
N ALA A 297 -15.49 -11.92 -0.76
CA ALA A 297 -16.04 -11.03 0.27
C ALA A 297 -16.28 -9.60 -0.24
N PRO A 298 -15.35 -8.93 -0.95
CA PRO A 298 -15.59 -7.61 -1.53
C PRO A 298 -16.70 -7.64 -2.57
N ARG A 299 -16.78 -8.71 -3.38
CA ARG A 299 -17.87 -8.91 -4.34
C ARG A 299 -19.22 -8.97 -3.61
N ARG A 300 -19.34 -9.79 -2.57
CA ARG A 300 -20.57 -9.89 -1.77
C ARG A 300 -20.96 -8.57 -1.13
N TRP A 301 -19.97 -7.82 -0.63
CA TRP A 301 -20.19 -6.48 -0.09
C TRP A 301 -20.76 -5.53 -1.15
N LEU A 302 -20.14 -5.46 -2.33
CA LEU A 302 -20.60 -4.60 -3.43
C LEU A 302 -22.00 -4.98 -3.95
N MET A 303 -22.35 -6.27 -3.98
CA MET A 303 -23.71 -6.72 -4.31
C MET A 303 -24.71 -6.29 -3.24
N LYS A 304 -24.36 -6.42 -1.95
CA LYS A 304 -25.22 -5.99 -0.83
C LYS A 304 -25.51 -4.49 -0.88
N CYS A 305 -24.53 -3.68 -1.32
CA CYS A 305 -24.71 -2.25 -1.51
C CYS A 305 -25.49 -1.89 -2.80
N GLY A 306 -25.77 -2.86 -3.68
CA GLY A 306 -26.52 -2.65 -4.93
C GLY A 306 -25.68 -2.17 -6.12
N ASN A 307 -24.35 -2.19 -6.03
CA ASN A 307 -23.44 -1.64 -7.05
C ASN A 307 -23.24 -2.55 -8.28
N MET A 308 -23.41 -3.88 -8.11
CA MET A 308 -23.05 -4.87 -9.14
C MET A 308 -24.24 -5.59 -9.78
N ASN A 309 -25.41 -4.97 -9.80
CA ASN A 309 -26.62 -5.57 -10.37
C ASN A 309 -26.86 -5.18 -11.85
N GLY A 310 -25.91 -4.47 -12.47
CA GLY A 310 -26.09 -3.86 -13.79
C GLY A 310 -25.23 -4.43 -14.91
N PRO A 311 -25.65 -4.26 -16.19
CA PRO A 311 -24.94 -4.79 -17.36
C PRO A 311 -23.77 -3.89 -17.83
N ARG A 312 -23.31 -2.94 -17.01
CA ARG A 312 -22.25 -2.01 -17.41
C ARG A 312 -20.94 -2.75 -17.59
N VAL A 313 -20.12 -2.33 -18.57
CA VAL A 313 -18.84 -2.97 -18.91
C VAL A 313 -17.92 -3.07 -17.70
N SER A 314 -17.86 -2.03 -16.87
CA SER A 314 -17.01 -2.01 -15.67
C SER A 314 -17.44 -3.03 -14.61
N ILE A 315 -18.75 -3.25 -14.44
CA ILE A 315 -19.31 -4.27 -13.54
C ILE A 315 -18.99 -5.67 -14.07
N LEU A 316 -19.27 -5.94 -15.34
CA LEU A 316 -19.02 -7.24 -15.97
C LEU A 316 -17.52 -7.59 -15.96
N SER A 317 -16.67 -6.61 -16.26
CA SER A 317 -15.21 -6.80 -16.29
C SER A 317 -14.67 -7.17 -14.91
N TYR A 318 -15.18 -6.56 -13.84
CA TYR A 318 -14.81 -6.95 -12.48
C TYR A 318 -15.40 -8.30 -12.07
N GLU A 319 -16.67 -8.54 -12.39
CA GLU A 319 -17.41 -9.76 -12.03
C GLU A 319 -16.76 -11.03 -12.56
N TYR A 320 -16.28 -11.01 -13.80
CA TYR A 320 -15.63 -12.15 -14.44
C TYR A 320 -14.10 -12.06 -14.42
N GLY A 321 -13.52 -10.87 -14.53
CA GLY A 321 -12.07 -10.69 -14.62
C GLY A 321 -11.35 -11.12 -13.34
N VAL A 322 -11.87 -10.73 -12.16
CA VAL A 322 -11.21 -11.06 -10.88
C VAL A 322 -11.19 -12.58 -10.62
N PRO A 323 -12.30 -13.33 -10.73
CA PRO A 323 -12.26 -14.78 -10.58
C PRO A 323 -11.30 -15.48 -11.55
N VAL A 324 -11.26 -15.07 -12.83
CA VAL A 324 -10.34 -15.64 -13.82
C VAL A 324 -8.89 -15.40 -13.42
N MET A 325 -8.54 -14.17 -13.02
CA MET A 325 -7.19 -13.86 -12.54
C MET A 325 -6.82 -14.68 -11.29
N CYS A 326 -7.76 -14.87 -10.35
CA CYS A 326 -7.53 -15.72 -9.18
C CYS A 326 -7.27 -17.18 -9.56
N LEU A 327 -8.02 -17.74 -10.52
CA LEU A 327 -7.77 -19.10 -11.01
C LEU A 327 -6.39 -19.23 -11.67
N LEU A 328 -5.98 -18.24 -12.45
CA LEU A 328 -4.64 -18.20 -13.05
C LEU A 328 -3.53 -18.12 -11.99
N ILE A 329 -3.73 -17.35 -10.91
CA ILE A 329 -2.78 -17.29 -9.79
C ILE A 329 -2.66 -18.65 -9.10
N LEU A 330 -3.77 -19.35 -8.85
CA LEU A 330 -3.74 -20.69 -8.27
C LEU A 330 -3.01 -21.69 -9.17
N ALA A 331 -3.28 -21.64 -10.48
CA ALA A 331 -2.58 -22.47 -11.45
C ALA A 331 -1.07 -22.17 -11.48
N TYR A 332 -0.69 -20.89 -11.39
CA TYR A 332 0.71 -20.47 -11.31
C TYR A 332 1.40 -21.01 -10.05
N TRP A 333 0.79 -20.87 -8.87
CA TRP A 333 1.33 -21.41 -7.62
C TRP A 333 1.42 -22.94 -7.63
N ALA A 334 0.41 -23.63 -8.19
CA ALA A 334 0.46 -25.08 -8.38
C ALA A 334 1.64 -25.49 -9.26
N LEU A 335 1.93 -24.72 -10.31
CA LEU A 335 3.05 -24.96 -11.21
C LEU A 335 4.40 -24.78 -10.51
N GLN A 336 4.51 -23.76 -9.65
CA GLN A 336 5.71 -23.52 -8.83
C GLN A 336 5.99 -24.61 -7.79
N ALA A 337 4.97 -25.38 -7.37
CA ALA A 337 5.16 -26.52 -6.46
C ALA A 337 5.82 -27.73 -7.14
N VAL A 338 5.85 -27.80 -8.48
CA VAL A 338 6.40 -28.94 -9.21
C VAL A 338 7.94 -28.90 -9.20
N PRO A 339 8.63 -30.00 -8.82
CA PRO A 339 10.10 -30.04 -8.81
C PRO A 339 10.71 -29.79 -10.20
N PRO A 340 11.86 -29.10 -10.28
CA PRO A 340 12.47 -28.67 -11.55
C PRO A 340 12.84 -29.83 -12.48
N MET A 341 13.10 -31.03 -11.94
CA MET A 341 13.49 -32.23 -12.71
C MET A 341 12.38 -32.73 -13.66
N ARG A 342 11.11 -32.38 -13.42
CA ARG A 342 9.97 -32.73 -14.29
C ARG A 342 9.50 -31.58 -15.19
N LEU A 343 10.23 -30.46 -15.17
CA LEU A 343 9.77 -29.19 -15.72
C LEU A 343 10.25 -28.92 -17.16
N ALA A 344 10.92 -29.85 -17.84
CA ALA A 344 11.60 -29.62 -19.12
C ALA A 344 10.70 -29.03 -20.25
N PHE A 345 9.39 -29.25 -20.21
CA PHE A 345 8.42 -28.71 -21.19
C PHE A 345 7.52 -27.59 -20.64
N ILE A 346 7.67 -27.24 -19.37
CA ILE A 346 6.76 -26.38 -18.62
C ILE A 346 7.28 -24.94 -18.32
N PRO A 347 8.56 -24.56 -18.55
CA PRO A 347 9.05 -23.28 -18.05
C PRO A 347 8.40 -22.08 -18.75
N HIS A 348 7.91 -22.27 -19.98
CA HIS A 348 7.21 -21.23 -20.73
C HIS A 348 5.90 -20.80 -20.07
N TYR A 349 5.19 -21.73 -19.40
CA TYR A 349 3.94 -21.42 -18.70
C TYR A 349 4.17 -20.61 -17.42
N LEU A 350 5.32 -20.77 -16.75
CA LEU A 350 5.71 -19.94 -15.60
C LEU A 350 5.93 -18.46 -15.99
N ILE A 351 6.17 -18.19 -17.27
CA ILE A 351 6.34 -16.83 -17.82
C ILE A 351 5.00 -16.31 -18.34
N ILE A 352 4.27 -17.11 -19.13
CA ILE A 352 3.03 -16.69 -19.79
C ILE A 352 1.93 -16.37 -18.76
N ILE A 353 1.73 -17.21 -17.73
CA ILE A 353 0.59 -17.04 -16.82
C ILE A 353 0.65 -15.69 -16.07
N PRO A 354 1.77 -15.30 -15.42
CA PRO A 354 1.90 -13.97 -14.83
C PRO A 354 1.72 -12.83 -15.84
N LEU A 355 2.24 -12.97 -17.07
CA LEU A 355 2.10 -11.94 -18.10
C LEU A 355 0.62 -11.72 -18.48
N VAL A 356 -0.15 -12.80 -18.65
CA VAL A 356 -1.59 -12.73 -18.89
C VAL A 356 -2.30 -12.04 -17.73
N ILE A 357 -1.93 -12.34 -16.48
CA ILE A 357 -2.51 -11.67 -15.30
C ILE A 357 -2.19 -10.17 -15.30
N TYR A 358 -0.96 -9.76 -15.62
CA TYR A 358 -0.60 -8.34 -15.75
C TYR A 358 -1.39 -7.64 -16.85
N CYS A 359 -1.53 -8.27 -18.03
CA CYS A 359 -2.34 -7.73 -19.12
C CYS A 359 -3.82 -7.57 -18.71
N LEU A 360 -4.41 -8.59 -18.08
CA LEU A 360 -5.80 -8.53 -17.60
C LEU A 360 -5.99 -7.44 -16.53
N THR A 361 -5.04 -7.31 -15.60
CA THR A 361 -5.06 -6.28 -14.56
C THR A 361 -4.98 -4.88 -15.16
N PHE A 362 -4.12 -4.69 -16.17
CA PHE A 362 -3.98 -3.42 -16.88
C PHE A 362 -5.24 -3.05 -17.67
N ILE A 363 -5.82 -4.02 -18.40
CA ILE A 363 -7.08 -3.83 -19.15
C ILE A 363 -8.21 -3.46 -18.19
N LEU A 364 -8.33 -4.17 -17.06
CA LEU A 364 -9.34 -3.87 -16.04
C LEU A 364 -9.13 -2.46 -15.47
N GLY A 365 -7.89 -2.06 -15.18
CA GLY A 365 -7.54 -0.71 -14.76
C GLY A 365 -7.99 0.37 -15.77
N ILE A 366 -7.73 0.18 -17.06
CA ILE A 366 -8.18 1.10 -18.12
C ILE A 366 -9.71 1.20 -18.16
N ILE A 367 -10.42 0.06 -18.10
CA ILE A 367 -11.88 0.05 -18.13
C ILE A 367 -12.45 0.82 -16.94
N LEU A 368 -11.85 0.70 -15.75
CA LEU A 368 -12.28 1.42 -14.55
C LEU A 368 -12.01 2.93 -14.65
N LEU A 369 -10.92 3.34 -15.30
CA LEU A 369 -10.63 4.75 -15.56
C LEU A 369 -11.62 5.36 -16.57
N LEU A 370 -11.98 4.63 -17.61
CA LEU A 370 -12.92 5.09 -18.65
C LEU A 370 -14.38 5.05 -18.17
N PHE A 371 -14.75 4.05 -17.36
CA PHE A 371 -16.12 3.80 -16.91
C PHE A 371 -16.18 3.57 -15.38
N PRO A 372 -15.93 4.61 -14.56
CA PRO A 372 -15.78 4.44 -13.11
C PRO A 372 -17.10 4.13 -12.38
N LEU A 373 -18.26 4.45 -12.95
CA LEU A 373 -19.55 4.39 -12.24
C LEU A 373 -20.08 2.96 -12.06
N MET A 374 -20.02 2.47 -10.82
CA MET A 374 -20.55 1.17 -10.36
C MET A 374 -21.98 1.30 -9.81
N ILE A 375 -22.88 1.87 -10.60
CA ILE A 375 -24.26 2.16 -10.20
C ILE A 375 -25.21 1.36 -11.09
N TYR A 376 -26.28 0.81 -10.51
CA TYR A 376 -27.33 0.16 -11.27
C TYR A 376 -28.57 1.06 -11.38
N GLU A 377 -28.83 1.50 -12.61
CA GLU A 377 -30.08 2.17 -12.97
C GLU A 377 -31.06 1.12 -13.46
N VAL A 378 -32.26 1.08 -12.85
CA VAL A 378 -33.31 0.17 -13.28
C VAL A 378 -33.83 0.65 -14.64
N PRO A 379 -33.70 -0.15 -15.72
CA PRO A 379 -34.23 0.24 -17.02
C PRO A 379 -35.75 0.42 -16.94
N ARG A 380 -36.24 1.52 -17.54
CA ARG A 380 -37.67 1.83 -17.65
C ARG A 380 -38.35 0.86 -18.63
N ALA A 381 -38.52 -0.40 -18.25
CA ALA A 381 -39.42 -1.32 -18.94
C ALA A 381 -40.83 -1.08 -18.40
N ASP A 382 -41.69 -0.50 -19.23
CA ASP A 382 -43.12 -0.21 -19.01
C ASP A 382 -43.49 0.28 -17.61
N LYS A 383 -43.61 1.61 -17.48
CA LYS A 383 -44.24 2.30 -16.34
C LYS A 383 -45.65 1.79 -15.99
N ASP A 384 -46.25 0.92 -16.80
CA ASP A 384 -47.55 0.27 -16.54
C ASP A 384 -47.47 -1.01 -15.70
N ARG A 385 -46.28 -1.51 -15.31
CA ARG A 385 -46.17 -2.78 -14.55
C ARG A 385 -45.67 -2.66 -13.11
N PHE A 386 -45.10 -1.52 -12.70
CA PHE A 386 -44.53 -1.37 -11.35
C PHE A 386 -44.88 -0.02 -10.74
N GLY A 387 -46.12 0.09 -10.22
CA GLY A 387 -46.52 1.17 -9.32
C GLY A 387 -46.10 0.85 -7.89
N MET A 388 -45.08 1.55 -7.37
CA MET A 388 -44.58 1.39 -6.01
C MET A 388 -45.50 2.15 -5.03
N VAL A 389 -46.04 1.44 -4.03
CA VAL A 389 -46.85 2.01 -2.94
C VAL A 389 -45.93 2.30 -1.76
N SER A 390 -45.99 3.53 -1.23
CA SER A 390 -45.31 3.90 0.01
C SER A 390 -46.08 3.37 1.22
N SER A 391 -45.41 2.69 2.15
CA SER A 391 -45.98 2.22 3.42
C SER A 391 -44.97 2.39 4.55
N ASP A 392 -45.43 2.92 5.68
CA ASP A 392 -44.63 3.30 6.86
C ASP A 392 -44.23 2.13 7.78
N ASN A 393 -43.94 0.93 7.24
CA ASN A 393 -43.46 -0.17 8.08
C ASN A 393 -42.40 -1.06 7.39
N PRO A 394 -41.13 -1.03 7.84
CA PRO A 394 -39.99 -1.57 7.09
C PRO A 394 -39.83 -3.11 7.11
N PHE A 395 -40.66 -3.85 7.84
CA PHE A 395 -40.55 -5.33 7.94
C PHE A 395 -41.71 -6.12 7.29
N ALA A 396 -42.72 -5.45 6.72
CA ALA A 396 -43.85 -6.11 6.05
C ALA A 396 -43.76 -6.10 4.51
N VAL A 397 -42.66 -5.58 3.96
CA VAL A 397 -42.56 -5.15 2.55
C VAL A 397 -42.58 -6.32 1.55
N ILE A 398 -42.06 -7.51 1.90
CA ILE A 398 -41.89 -8.59 0.92
C ILE A 398 -43.19 -9.38 0.62
N PRO A 399 -43.98 -9.84 1.61
CA PRO A 399 -45.22 -10.60 1.30
C PRO A 399 -46.38 -9.70 0.86
N HIS A 400 -46.45 -8.45 1.33
CA HIS A 400 -47.51 -7.52 0.95
C HIS A 400 -47.36 -7.02 -0.48
N ILE A 401 -46.12 -6.84 -0.99
CA ILE A 401 -45.89 -6.50 -2.40
C ILE A 401 -46.35 -7.65 -3.31
N ALA A 402 -46.08 -8.90 -2.97
CA ALA A 402 -46.53 -10.05 -3.77
C ALA A 402 -48.07 -10.16 -3.84
N GLN A 403 -48.78 -9.97 -2.71
CA GLN A 403 -50.25 -9.98 -2.69
C GLN A 403 -50.87 -8.76 -3.40
N SER A 404 -50.27 -7.57 -3.25
CA SER A 404 -50.73 -6.34 -3.90
C SER A 404 -50.52 -6.36 -5.42
N VAL A 405 -49.44 -7.01 -5.88
CA VAL A 405 -49.15 -7.25 -7.30
C VAL A 405 -50.14 -8.24 -7.88
N THR A 406 -50.48 -9.31 -7.14
CA THR A 406 -51.45 -10.32 -7.61
C THR A 406 -52.88 -9.76 -7.69
N GLN A 407 -53.30 -8.93 -6.73
CA GLN A 407 -54.61 -8.26 -6.77
C GLN A 407 -54.71 -7.23 -7.91
N LYS A 408 -53.65 -6.44 -8.15
CA LYS A 408 -53.63 -5.44 -9.25
C LYS A 408 -53.45 -6.06 -10.64
N PHE A 409 -52.95 -7.30 -10.74
CA PHE A 409 -52.92 -8.08 -11.98
C PHE A 409 -54.34 -8.47 -12.45
N HIS A 410 -55.30 -8.57 -11.53
CA HIS A 410 -56.69 -8.94 -11.84
C HIS A 410 -57.60 -7.74 -12.13
N SER A 411 -57.25 -6.52 -11.72
CA SER A 411 -58.00 -5.31 -12.04
C SER A 411 -57.30 -4.53 -13.16
N GLY A 412 -57.77 -4.66 -14.39
CA GLY A 412 -57.26 -3.96 -15.58
C GLY A 412 -57.27 -2.42 -15.47
N PRO A 413 -56.60 -1.70 -16.39
CA PRO A 413 -56.18 -0.32 -16.17
C PRO A 413 -57.31 0.71 -16.38
N PRO A 414 -57.42 1.77 -15.55
CA PRO A 414 -58.19 2.95 -15.90
C PRO A 414 -57.34 3.89 -16.76
N LYS A 415 -57.94 4.37 -17.86
CA LYS A 415 -57.38 5.39 -18.76
C LYS A 415 -57.59 6.78 -18.14
N GLU A 416 -56.54 7.49 -17.79
CA GLU A 416 -56.60 8.96 -17.74
C GLU A 416 -55.35 9.63 -18.31
N LYS A 417 -55.60 10.60 -19.18
CA LYS A 417 -54.63 11.38 -19.95
C LYS A 417 -54.15 12.60 -19.15
N GLY A 418 -52.88 12.94 -19.31
CA GLY A 418 -52.42 14.33 -19.18
C GLY A 418 -51.85 14.74 -17.83
N LYS A 419 -50.64 14.27 -17.52
CA LYS A 419 -49.58 14.99 -16.77
C LYS A 419 -48.32 14.13 -16.84
N GLU A 420 -47.29 14.59 -17.56
CA GLU A 420 -45.97 13.99 -17.52
C GLU A 420 -45.40 14.15 -16.11
N SER A 421 -45.59 13.13 -15.27
CA SER A 421 -44.90 13.04 -14.00
C SER A 421 -43.43 12.72 -14.28
N THR A 422 -42.55 13.66 -13.98
CA THR A 422 -41.09 13.49 -13.92
C THR A 422 -40.75 12.54 -12.77
N SER A 423 -41.01 11.24 -12.97
CA SER A 423 -40.70 10.19 -12.02
C SER A 423 -39.18 10.05 -11.86
N ILE A 424 -38.68 10.31 -10.65
CA ILE A 424 -37.28 10.16 -10.25
C ILE A 424 -36.83 8.70 -10.54
N PRO A 425 -35.72 8.47 -11.28
CA PRO A 425 -35.23 7.13 -11.55
C PRO A 425 -34.81 6.41 -10.27
N ILE A 426 -35.16 5.13 -10.13
CA ILE A 426 -34.72 4.29 -9.01
C ILE A 426 -33.29 3.83 -9.32
N VAL A 427 -32.36 4.21 -8.45
CA VAL A 427 -30.93 3.96 -8.61
C VAL A 427 -30.39 3.20 -7.40
N TYR A 428 -29.85 2.01 -7.64
CA TYR A 428 -29.18 1.21 -6.61
C TYR A 428 -27.68 1.51 -6.57
N GLY A 429 -27.09 1.46 -5.36
CA GLY A 429 -25.66 1.73 -5.16
C GLY A 429 -25.28 3.19 -4.91
N LEU A 430 -26.26 4.11 -4.87
CA LEU A 430 -26.01 5.54 -4.73
C LEU A 430 -25.22 5.90 -3.46
N ALA A 431 -25.53 5.26 -2.33
CA ALA A 431 -24.84 5.48 -1.05
C ALA A 431 -23.35 5.13 -1.08
N THR A 432 -22.93 4.29 -2.02
CA THR A 432 -21.55 3.83 -2.21
C THR A 432 -20.99 4.20 -3.58
N ALA A 433 -21.60 5.17 -4.27
CA ALA A 433 -21.24 5.53 -5.65
C ALA A 433 -19.77 5.90 -5.82
N VAL A 434 -19.17 6.51 -4.78
CA VAL A 434 -17.76 6.93 -4.77
C VAL A 434 -16.83 5.87 -4.14
N SER A 435 -17.29 5.17 -3.11
CA SER A 435 -16.47 4.15 -2.42
C SER A 435 -16.38 2.83 -3.19
N ALA A 436 -17.39 2.48 -3.98
CA ALA A 436 -17.40 1.23 -4.75
C ALA A 436 -16.35 1.18 -5.88
N PRO A 437 -16.20 2.21 -6.73
CA PRO A 437 -15.13 2.24 -7.74
C PRO A 437 -13.74 2.21 -7.10
N LEU A 438 -13.57 2.93 -5.98
CA LEU A 438 -12.33 2.93 -5.21
C LEU A 438 -11.97 1.52 -4.72
N LEU A 439 -12.93 0.81 -4.12
CA LEU A 439 -12.75 -0.58 -3.69
C LEU A 439 -12.37 -1.49 -4.87
N VAL A 440 -12.98 -1.32 -6.04
CA VAL A 440 -12.66 -2.12 -7.22
C VAL A 440 -11.26 -1.85 -7.77
N VAL A 441 -10.82 -0.58 -7.80
CA VAL A 441 -9.45 -0.20 -8.17
C VAL A 441 -8.44 -0.81 -7.19
N MET A 442 -8.71 -0.72 -5.87
CA MET A 442 -7.85 -1.34 -4.87
C MET A 442 -7.76 -2.86 -5.06
N MET A 443 -8.88 -3.54 -5.31
CA MET A 443 -8.89 -4.98 -5.56
C MET A 443 -8.08 -5.34 -6.81
N THR A 444 -8.12 -4.50 -7.84
CA THR A 444 -7.34 -4.70 -9.07
C THR A 444 -5.84 -4.63 -8.78
N VAL A 445 -5.40 -3.61 -8.04
CA VAL A 445 -3.99 -3.48 -7.62
C VAL A 445 -3.58 -4.61 -6.66
N LEU A 446 -4.47 -5.00 -5.74
CA LEU A 446 -4.24 -6.07 -4.79
C LEU A 446 -3.98 -7.42 -5.47
N ILE A 447 -4.64 -7.72 -6.61
CA ILE A 447 -4.38 -8.94 -7.38
C ILE A 447 -2.95 -8.98 -7.91
N ALA A 448 -2.45 -7.86 -8.45
CA ALA A 448 -1.05 -7.77 -8.89
C ALA A 448 -0.07 -7.90 -7.72
N VAL A 449 -0.39 -7.29 -6.56
CA VAL A 449 0.40 -7.44 -5.33
C VAL A 449 0.42 -8.89 -4.85
N ILE A 450 -0.72 -9.60 -4.84
CA ILE A 450 -0.81 -11.00 -4.44
C ILE A 450 0.08 -11.89 -5.32
N LEU A 451 0.07 -11.67 -6.64
CA LEU A 451 0.93 -12.38 -7.57
C LEU A 451 2.41 -12.16 -7.25
N LEU A 452 2.81 -10.93 -6.90
CA LEU A 452 4.20 -10.57 -6.58
C LEU A 452 4.65 -11.03 -5.18
N CYS A 453 3.79 -10.93 -4.16
CA CYS A 453 4.08 -11.38 -2.80
C CYS A 453 4.18 -12.91 -2.70
N GLY A 454 3.51 -13.63 -3.59
CA GLY A 454 3.50 -15.08 -3.62
C GLY A 454 2.54 -15.71 -2.60
N ASP A 455 2.50 -17.04 -2.60
CA ASP A 455 1.53 -17.85 -1.89
C ASP A 455 1.70 -17.79 -0.36
N GLY A 456 2.93 -17.70 0.15
CA GLY A 456 3.22 -17.74 1.59
C GLY A 456 2.74 -16.52 2.36
N LEU A 457 2.75 -15.34 1.73
CA LEU A 457 2.43 -14.06 2.37
C LEU A 457 0.96 -13.66 2.22
N LEU A 458 0.17 -14.39 1.42
CA LEU A 458 -1.25 -14.10 1.23
C LEU A 458 -2.05 -14.07 2.55
N PRO A 459 -1.88 -15.00 3.50
CA PRO A 459 -2.57 -14.90 4.79
C PRO A 459 -2.22 -13.61 5.55
N SER A 460 -0.98 -13.12 5.45
CA SER A 460 -0.58 -11.84 6.05
C SER A 460 -1.30 -10.65 5.40
N LEU A 461 -1.44 -10.64 4.06
CA LEU A 461 -2.24 -9.64 3.34
C LEU A 461 -3.71 -9.64 3.81
N VAL A 462 -4.29 -10.82 4.03
CA VAL A 462 -5.66 -10.95 4.54
C VAL A 462 -5.77 -10.40 5.96
N LEU A 463 -4.84 -10.75 6.85
CA LEU A 463 -4.80 -10.22 8.22
C LEU A 463 -4.68 -8.69 8.21
N LEU A 464 -3.85 -8.13 7.34
CA LEU A 464 -3.68 -6.69 7.17
C LEU A 464 -4.97 -6.02 6.68
N GLY A 465 -5.68 -6.62 5.72
CA GLY A 465 -6.99 -6.17 5.26
C GLY A 465 -8.06 -6.21 6.35
N VAL A 466 -8.09 -7.27 7.16
CA VAL A 466 -9.00 -7.38 8.31
C VAL A 466 -8.68 -6.35 9.39
N SER A 467 -7.40 -6.11 9.69
CA SER A 467 -6.97 -5.02 10.58
C SER A 467 -7.42 -3.65 10.06
N ALA A 468 -7.31 -3.40 8.76
CA ALA A 468 -7.78 -2.15 8.14
C ALA A 468 -9.29 -1.97 8.30
N ILE A 469 -10.08 -3.03 8.09
CA ILE A 469 -11.53 -3.02 8.33
C ILE A 469 -11.83 -2.71 9.79
N GLY A 470 -11.13 -3.33 10.74
CA GLY A 470 -11.27 -3.04 12.17
C GLY A 470 -10.97 -1.58 12.50
N CYS A 471 -9.89 -1.01 11.98
CA CYS A 471 -9.57 0.41 12.14
C CYS A 471 -10.65 1.33 11.53
N LEU A 472 -11.17 0.99 10.33
CA LEU A 472 -12.28 1.73 9.72
C LEU A 472 -13.54 1.69 10.58
N THR A 473 -13.87 0.54 11.18
CA THR A 473 -15.04 0.44 12.07
C THR A 473 -14.90 1.28 13.33
N LEU A 474 -13.70 1.36 13.93
CA LEU A 474 -13.42 2.28 15.04
C LEU A 474 -13.62 3.74 14.60
N GLN A 475 -13.15 4.11 13.41
CA GLN A 475 -13.34 5.44 12.84
C GLN A 475 -14.82 5.76 12.60
N VAL A 476 -15.59 4.83 12.03
CA VAL A 476 -17.04 4.99 11.79
C VAL A 476 -17.78 5.27 13.11
N VAL A 477 -17.52 4.48 14.14
CA VAL A 477 -18.15 4.67 15.46
C VAL A 477 -17.82 6.05 16.02
N THR A 478 -16.58 6.51 15.92
CA THR A 478 -16.19 7.84 16.42
C THR A 478 -16.77 9.00 15.63
N THR A 479 -16.92 8.88 14.31
CA THR A 479 -17.48 9.94 13.47
C THR A 479 -18.96 10.15 13.75
N TRP A 480 -19.70 9.07 13.98
CA TRP A 480 -21.14 9.14 14.28
C TRP A 480 -21.45 9.39 15.75
N MET A 481 -20.45 9.40 16.64
CA MET A 481 -20.68 9.83 18.01
C MET A 481 -20.99 11.34 18.04
N PRO A 482 -22.10 11.76 18.69
CA PRO A 482 -22.53 13.14 18.64
C PRO A 482 -21.47 14.07 19.26
N GLN A 483 -20.89 14.93 18.43
CA GLN A 483 -20.05 16.04 18.88
C GLN A 483 -20.95 17.22 19.22
N LYS A 484 -20.68 17.86 20.36
CA LYS A 484 -21.43 19.03 20.82
C LYS A 484 -21.23 20.18 19.84
N ASP A 485 -22.32 20.82 19.43
CA ASP A 485 -22.33 22.13 18.75
C ASP A 485 -21.59 22.20 17.39
N GLN A 486 -21.54 21.10 16.61
CA GLN A 486 -20.94 21.09 15.26
C GLN A 486 -21.91 20.61 14.17
N ASP A 487 -21.82 21.23 13.00
CA ASP A 487 -22.58 20.85 11.80
C ASP A 487 -22.27 19.40 11.41
N VAL A 488 -23.31 18.57 11.36
CA VAL A 488 -23.22 17.11 11.13
C VAL A 488 -22.52 16.79 9.80
N GLU A 489 -22.72 17.60 8.76
CA GLU A 489 -22.06 17.42 7.46
C GLU A 489 -20.54 17.66 7.52
N CYS A 490 -20.10 18.69 8.25
CA CYS A 490 -18.68 18.99 8.44
C CYS A 490 -17.95 17.90 9.23
N VAL A 491 -18.62 17.27 10.19
CA VAL A 491 -18.03 16.20 11.02
C VAL A 491 -17.90 14.88 10.27
N ILE A 492 -18.88 14.54 9.41
CA ILE A 492 -18.87 13.27 8.65
C ILE A 492 -17.77 13.24 7.59
N LEU A 493 -17.45 14.39 6.99
CA LEU A 493 -16.44 14.50 5.94
C LEU A 493 -15.02 14.77 6.46
N GLN A 494 -14.84 14.92 7.78
CA GLN A 494 -13.52 15.11 8.40
C GLN A 494 -13.02 13.82 9.07
N SER A 495 -11.85 13.34 8.63
CA SER A 495 -11.15 12.26 9.33
C SER A 495 -10.41 12.80 10.56
N ASN A 496 -10.49 12.08 11.67
CA ASN A 496 -9.75 12.43 12.88
C ASN A 496 -8.25 12.13 12.69
N PHE A 497 -7.36 13.03 13.14
CA PHE A 497 -5.91 12.88 13.06
C PHE A 497 -5.41 11.55 13.65
N SER A 498 -5.98 11.10 14.77
CA SER A 498 -5.65 9.80 15.36
C SER A 498 -5.87 8.63 14.38
N SER A 499 -6.94 8.68 13.58
CA SER A 499 -7.22 7.64 12.57
C SER A 499 -6.24 7.70 11.40
N ILE A 500 -5.77 8.89 11.02
CA ILE A 500 -4.70 9.06 10.03
C ILE A 500 -3.40 8.46 10.57
N CYS A 501 -3.05 8.72 11.83
CA CYS A 501 -1.88 8.11 12.49
C CYS A 501 -1.97 6.58 12.50
N ILE A 502 -3.12 6.02 12.89
CA ILE A 502 -3.36 4.57 12.86
C ILE A 502 -3.15 4.03 11.44
N TRP A 503 -3.73 4.68 10.43
CA TRP A 503 -3.64 4.26 9.04
C TRP A 503 -2.19 4.28 8.51
N PHE A 504 -1.45 5.34 8.85
CA PHE A 504 -0.04 5.47 8.50
C PHE A 504 0.80 4.38 9.14
N VAL A 505 0.69 4.17 10.45
CA VAL A 505 1.46 3.13 11.15
C VAL A 505 1.03 1.73 10.71
N LEU A 506 -0.25 1.53 10.37
CA LEU A 506 -0.72 0.27 9.79
C LEU A 506 -0.05 -0.01 8.43
N SER A 507 0.19 1.02 7.61
CA SER A 507 0.96 0.86 6.37
C SER A 507 2.42 0.48 6.62
N LEU A 508 3.07 1.04 7.64
CA LEU A 508 4.43 0.67 8.06
C LEU A 508 4.48 -0.75 8.63
N HIS A 509 3.49 -1.14 9.43
CA HIS A 509 3.36 -2.49 9.96
C HIS A 509 3.21 -3.51 8.83
N GLY A 510 2.45 -3.16 7.78
CA GLY A 510 2.28 -4.01 6.60
C GLY A 510 3.57 -4.26 5.82
N PHE A 511 4.53 -3.33 5.83
CA PHE A 511 5.87 -3.57 5.25
C PHE A 511 6.55 -4.76 5.93
N TYR A 512 6.57 -4.77 7.26
CA TYR A 512 7.16 -5.86 8.04
C TYR A 512 6.32 -7.15 7.98
N SER A 513 4.99 -7.04 8.02
CA SER A 513 4.10 -8.21 7.96
C SER A 513 4.20 -8.96 6.63
N LEU A 514 4.61 -8.28 5.55
CA LEU A 514 4.88 -8.88 4.24
C LEU A 514 6.33 -9.38 4.08
N GLY A 515 7.08 -9.48 5.18
CA GLY A 515 8.40 -10.10 5.20
C GLY A 515 9.55 -9.19 4.76
N HIS A 516 9.29 -7.91 4.53
CA HIS A 516 10.33 -6.96 4.16
C HIS A 516 11.13 -6.48 5.38
N GLN A 517 12.38 -6.08 5.11
CA GLN A 517 13.29 -5.49 6.08
C GLN A 517 13.96 -4.27 5.45
N ALA A 518 14.32 -3.29 6.27
CA ALA A 518 14.95 -2.05 5.82
C ALA A 518 16.46 -2.23 5.54
N THR A 519 16.83 -3.24 4.75
CA THR A 519 18.22 -3.52 4.33
C THR A 519 18.28 -3.96 2.87
N PHE A 520 19.23 -3.45 2.08
CA PHE A 520 19.34 -3.77 0.65
C PHE A 520 19.47 -5.27 0.33
N PRO A 521 20.25 -6.08 1.07
CA PRO A 521 20.39 -7.51 0.76
C PRO A 521 19.11 -8.33 0.93
N THR A 522 18.14 -7.81 1.68
CA THR A 522 16.93 -8.55 2.05
C THR A 522 15.73 -8.24 1.15
N LEU A 523 15.91 -7.32 0.18
CA LEU A 523 14.94 -7.03 -0.86
C LEU A 523 14.56 -8.31 -1.63
N HIS A 524 13.27 -8.44 -1.95
CA HIS A 524 12.72 -9.59 -2.64
C HIS A 524 12.96 -9.49 -4.16
N TRP A 525 14.22 -9.65 -4.58
CA TRP A 525 14.63 -9.59 -5.99
C TRP A 525 13.91 -10.59 -6.90
N ALA A 526 13.39 -11.69 -6.33
CA ALA A 526 12.57 -12.66 -7.07
C ALA A 526 11.34 -12.01 -7.74
N ALA A 527 10.81 -10.93 -7.18
CA ALA A 527 9.68 -10.19 -7.75
C ALA A 527 9.98 -9.62 -9.15
N ALA A 528 11.24 -9.30 -9.45
CA ALA A 528 11.65 -8.83 -10.77
C ALA A 528 11.40 -9.86 -11.88
N PHE A 529 11.47 -11.16 -11.55
CA PHE A 529 11.45 -12.25 -12.52
C PHE A 529 10.08 -12.92 -12.65
N VAL A 530 9.05 -12.42 -11.95
CA VAL A 530 7.70 -12.95 -12.06
C VAL A 530 7.14 -12.59 -13.44
N GLY A 531 7.03 -13.58 -14.33
CA GLY A 531 6.58 -13.40 -15.71
C GLY A 531 7.68 -13.06 -16.72
N PHE A 532 8.96 -13.17 -16.35
CA PHE A 532 10.09 -12.81 -17.22
C PHE A 532 11.30 -13.74 -17.02
N ASP A 533 12.08 -13.94 -18.08
CA ASP A 533 13.25 -14.86 -18.11
C ASP A 533 14.56 -14.23 -17.62
N GLY A 534 14.56 -12.92 -17.37
CA GLY A 534 15.74 -12.18 -16.90
C GLY A 534 16.58 -11.52 -17.99
N ASN A 535 16.23 -11.69 -19.27
CA ASN A 535 16.89 -11.02 -20.38
C ASN A 535 16.36 -9.59 -20.55
N TRP A 536 16.75 -8.71 -19.64
CA TRP A 536 16.31 -7.31 -19.65
C TRP A 536 17.14 -6.48 -20.62
N GLY A 537 16.50 -5.94 -21.67
CA GLY A 537 17.09 -4.84 -22.44
C GLY A 537 17.15 -3.54 -21.65
N THR A 538 16.24 -3.36 -20.68
CA THR A 538 16.15 -2.19 -19.79
C THR A 538 15.72 -2.60 -18.39
N ASN A 539 16.25 -1.94 -17.36
CA ASN A 539 15.96 -2.27 -15.94
C ASN A 539 14.67 -1.63 -15.38
N VAL A 540 13.86 -0.98 -16.21
CA VAL A 540 12.65 -0.26 -15.76
C VAL A 540 11.58 -1.21 -15.23
N ILE A 541 11.23 -2.25 -16.00
CA ILE A 541 10.20 -3.22 -15.60
C ILE A 541 10.59 -3.95 -14.30
N PRO A 542 11.82 -4.51 -14.18
CA PRO A 542 12.30 -5.08 -12.91
C PRO A 542 12.18 -4.14 -11.73
N ALA A 543 12.59 -2.89 -11.90
CA ALA A 543 12.54 -1.89 -10.84
C ALA A 543 11.09 -1.60 -10.41
N VAL A 544 10.16 -1.51 -11.36
CA VAL A 544 8.72 -1.33 -11.06
C VAL A 544 8.16 -2.54 -10.32
N LEU A 545 8.46 -3.77 -10.74
CA LEU A 545 7.94 -4.98 -10.07
C LEU A 545 8.50 -5.14 -8.64
N VAL A 546 9.80 -4.90 -8.45
CA VAL A 546 10.43 -4.92 -7.12
C VAL A 546 9.89 -3.78 -6.25
N GLY A 547 9.65 -2.60 -6.82
CA GLY A 547 9.04 -1.46 -6.14
C GLY A 547 7.61 -1.75 -5.70
N LEU A 548 6.78 -2.31 -6.59
CA LEU A 548 5.40 -2.72 -6.29
C LEU A 548 5.35 -3.78 -5.18
N ASN A 549 6.31 -4.70 -5.16
CA ASN A 549 6.40 -5.71 -4.09
C ASN A 549 6.82 -5.08 -2.76
N THR A 550 7.94 -4.34 -2.76
CA THR A 550 8.53 -3.72 -1.56
C THR A 550 7.60 -2.71 -0.90
N PHE A 551 6.91 -1.88 -1.68
CA PHE A 551 6.00 -0.84 -1.19
C PHE A 551 4.52 -1.25 -1.29
N SER A 552 4.24 -2.55 -1.41
CA SER A 552 2.89 -3.10 -1.57
C SER A 552 1.91 -2.58 -0.51
N SER A 553 2.30 -2.63 0.76
CA SER A 553 1.49 -2.13 1.87
C SER A 553 1.20 -0.63 1.72
N GLN A 554 2.22 0.20 1.52
CA GLN A 554 2.09 1.65 1.40
C GLN A 554 1.23 2.05 0.19
N ILE A 555 1.38 1.35 -0.94
CA ILE A 555 0.55 1.57 -2.14
C ILE A 555 -0.91 1.23 -1.84
N LEU A 556 -1.17 0.07 -1.23
CA LEU A 556 -2.54 -0.36 -0.90
C LEU A 556 -3.20 0.60 0.10
N PHE A 557 -2.51 0.96 1.19
CA PHE A 557 -3.04 1.90 2.18
C PHE A 557 -3.16 3.33 1.66
N GLY A 558 -2.27 3.74 0.74
CA GLY A 558 -2.35 5.02 0.05
C GLY A 558 -3.58 5.10 -0.85
N LEU A 559 -3.83 4.08 -1.67
CA LEU A 559 -5.06 3.96 -2.47
C LEU A 559 -6.31 3.87 -1.59
N ALA A 560 -6.21 3.23 -0.43
CA ALA A 560 -7.30 3.06 0.52
C ALA A 560 -7.56 4.29 1.40
N LEU A 561 -6.68 5.29 1.41
CA LEU A 561 -6.76 6.45 2.29
C LEU A 561 -8.10 7.19 2.23
N PRO A 562 -8.73 7.41 1.05
CA PRO A 562 -10.03 8.08 0.98
C PRO A 562 -11.15 7.31 1.71
N LEU A 563 -10.99 6.01 1.98
CA LEU A 563 -11.96 5.23 2.75
C LEU A 563 -12.10 5.73 4.20
N LEU A 564 -11.08 6.39 4.78
CA LEU A 564 -11.21 7.01 6.11
C LEU A 564 -12.33 8.05 6.17
N VAL A 565 -12.62 8.70 5.03
CA VAL A 565 -13.69 9.72 4.89
C VAL A 565 -14.96 9.11 4.30
N LEU A 566 -14.83 8.19 3.33
CA LEU A 566 -15.98 7.61 2.63
C LEU A 566 -16.68 6.46 3.39
N ALA A 567 -15.96 5.74 4.27
CA ALA A 567 -16.54 4.62 5.00
C ALA A 567 -17.57 5.03 6.06
N PRO A 568 -17.37 6.09 6.88
CA PRO A 568 -18.37 6.54 7.84
C PRO A 568 -19.76 6.80 7.24
N PRO A 569 -19.95 7.64 6.20
CA PRO A 569 -21.27 7.87 5.61
C PRO A 569 -21.85 6.60 4.97
N ALA A 570 -21.05 5.84 4.22
CA ALA A 570 -21.51 4.62 3.55
C ALA A 570 -22.01 3.56 4.56
N LEU A 571 -21.26 3.33 5.63
CA LEU A 571 -21.61 2.36 6.66
C LEU A 571 -22.75 2.85 7.56
N GLY A 572 -22.87 4.16 7.77
CA GLY A 572 -23.99 4.74 8.52
C GLY A 572 -25.33 4.52 7.81
N VAL A 573 -25.36 4.67 6.48
CA VAL A 573 -26.57 4.40 5.68
C VAL A 573 -26.94 2.91 5.70
N ILE A 574 -25.95 2.01 5.61
CA ILE A 574 -26.18 0.56 5.56
C ILE A 574 -26.54 0.00 6.95
N TYR A 575 -25.95 0.52 8.02
CA TYR A 575 -26.12 0.06 9.39
C TYR A 575 -26.48 1.21 10.33
N PRO A 576 -27.73 1.72 10.27
CA PRO A 576 -28.15 2.90 11.05
C PRO A 576 -28.04 2.69 12.57
N LYS A 577 -28.09 1.44 13.05
CA LYS A 577 -27.91 1.08 14.47
C LYS A 577 -26.52 1.41 15.03
N ILE A 578 -25.52 1.65 14.17
CA ILE A 578 -24.18 2.08 14.56
C ILE A 578 -24.14 3.59 14.82
N CYS A 579 -25.06 4.35 14.22
CA CYS A 579 -25.10 5.82 14.29
C CYS A 579 -25.73 6.37 15.57
N GLY A 580 -26.35 5.53 16.40
CA GLY A 580 -27.00 5.92 17.65
C GLY A 580 -28.51 5.85 17.58
#